data_AF-A0A4B9HTN3-F1
#
_entry.id   AF-A0A4B9HTN3-F1
#
_cell.length_a   1.000
_cell.length_b   1.000
_cell.length_c   1.000
_cell.angle_alpha   90.00
_cell.angle_beta   90.00
_cell.angle_gamma   90.00
#
_symmetry.space_group_name_H-M   'P 1'
#
loop_
_entity.id
_entity.type
_entity.pdbx_description
1 polymer ?
#
loop_
_entity_poly.entity_id
_entity_poly.type
_entity_poly.pdbx_seq_one_letter_code
_entity_poly.pdbx_strand_id
1 'polypeptide(L)'
;MEKSGFVADPIYGEIKNEIMANTLENGEKVDIEDIMKRFQVSKRVAFSALHCLHKSGIVCKNIGESGFSVAVNSEAEHREKSRLKLAFFHLNYAVQKLQEQDAEVCATCLRKELVYIKLAAKEQDTDVFINHVKNFYACMIHYTEMPAMEKNIDILSQTLRNMKEKNEKLFFEAFTIDVSQALEDLVTHLEAKEFEKCHSVIQHFYDKNISILFSESKNPE
;
A
#
# COMPACT_ATOMS: atom_id res chain seq x y z
N MET A 1 1.60 30.51 -7.82
CA MET A 1 1.60 29.17 -7.20
C MET A 1 0.71 28.27 -8.03
N GLU A 2 1.30 27.46 -8.92
CA GLU A 2 0.52 26.61 -9.81
C GLU A 2 -0.08 25.43 -9.04
N LYS A 3 -1.39 25.25 -9.22
CA LYS A 3 -2.20 24.13 -8.74
C LYS A 3 -1.84 22.86 -9.53
N SER A 4 -0.65 22.31 -9.31
CA SER A 4 -0.17 21.12 -10.04
C SER A 4 -0.99 19.85 -9.80
N GLY A 5 -1.81 19.81 -8.74
CA GLY A 5 -2.71 18.68 -8.45
C GLY A 5 -3.88 18.55 -9.44
N PHE A 6 -4.39 19.66 -9.98
CA PHE A 6 -5.62 19.65 -10.80
C PHE A 6 -5.44 19.11 -12.23
N VAL A 7 -4.21 19.06 -12.75
CA VAL A 7 -3.92 18.59 -14.13
C VAL A 7 -3.47 17.12 -14.14
N ALA A 8 -3.04 16.57 -13.01
CA ALA A 8 -2.63 15.17 -12.92
C ALA A 8 -3.84 14.21 -12.92
N ASP A 9 -5.00 14.63 -12.40
CA ASP A 9 -6.20 13.79 -12.28
C ASP A 9 -6.83 13.44 -13.65
N PRO A 10 -6.96 14.37 -14.63
CA PRO A 10 -7.39 14.02 -15.98
C PRO A 10 -6.44 13.07 -16.70
N ILE A 11 -5.11 13.29 -16.57
CA ILE A 11 -4.08 12.43 -17.17
C ILE A 11 -4.13 11.03 -16.56
N TYR A 12 -4.28 10.93 -15.24
CA TYR A 12 -4.49 9.68 -14.54
C TYR A 12 -5.73 8.95 -15.08
N GLY A 13 -6.87 9.65 -15.20
CA GLY A 13 -8.12 9.05 -15.65
C GLY A 13 -8.05 8.52 -17.08
N GLU A 14 -7.44 9.27 -17.99
CA GLU A 14 -7.32 8.90 -19.40
C GLU A 14 -6.41 7.69 -19.59
N ILE A 15 -5.20 7.70 -19.00
CA ILE A 15 -4.26 6.58 -19.10
C ILE A 15 -4.84 5.34 -18.40
N LYS A 16 -5.50 5.50 -17.26
CA LYS A 16 -6.19 4.38 -16.59
C LYS A 16 -7.21 3.74 -17.53
N ASN A 17 -8.06 4.54 -18.18
CA ASN A 17 -9.11 4.02 -19.06
C ASN A 17 -8.53 3.26 -20.25
N GLU A 18 -7.41 3.72 -20.81
CA GLU A 18 -6.70 3.02 -21.88
C GLU A 18 -6.18 1.64 -21.46
N ILE A 19 -5.52 1.58 -20.31
CA ILE A 19 -5.05 0.31 -19.73
C ILE A 19 -6.24 -0.64 -19.49
N MET A 20 -7.34 -0.14 -18.91
CA MET A 20 -8.55 -0.95 -18.66
C MET A 20 -9.30 -1.34 -19.93
N ALA A 21 -9.13 -0.59 -21.02
CA ALA A 21 -9.67 -0.91 -22.35
C ALA A 21 -8.78 -1.88 -23.14
N ASN A 22 -7.69 -2.39 -22.55
CA ASN A 22 -6.66 -3.22 -23.19
C ASN A 22 -5.99 -2.57 -24.41
N THR A 23 -5.90 -1.23 -24.45
CA THR A 23 -5.07 -0.57 -25.48
C THR A 23 -3.60 -0.56 -25.12
N LEU A 24 -3.26 -0.88 -23.87
CA LEU A 24 -1.89 -1.13 -23.40
C LEU A 24 -1.85 -2.49 -22.71
N GLU A 25 -0.89 -3.34 -23.08
CA GLU A 25 -0.75 -4.71 -22.56
C GLU A 25 0.07 -4.79 -21.26
N ASN A 26 -0.10 -5.86 -20.47
CA ASN A 26 0.70 -6.07 -19.26
C ASN A 26 2.20 -6.10 -19.61
N GLY A 27 3.00 -5.33 -18.86
CA GLY A 27 4.43 -5.17 -19.09
C GLY A 27 4.79 -4.15 -20.16
N GLU A 28 3.82 -3.58 -20.88
CA GLU A 28 4.09 -2.50 -21.84
C GLU A 28 4.63 -1.25 -21.13
N LYS A 29 5.65 -0.63 -21.71
CA LYS A 29 6.30 0.56 -21.14
C LYS A 29 5.40 1.77 -21.30
N VAL A 30 5.18 2.50 -20.21
CA VAL A 30 4.47 3.78 -20.23
C VAL A 30 5.51 4.90 -20.27
N ASP A 31 5.74 5.47 -21.46
CA ASP A 31 6.75 6.50 -21.68
C ASP A 31 6.29 7.87 -21.17
N ILE A 32 7.13 8.49 -20.33
CA ILE A 32 6.90 9.84 -19.82
C ILE A 32 6.93 10.88 -20.94
N GLU A 33 7.77 10.70 -21.97
CA GLU A 33 7.88 11.63 -23.09
C GLU A 33 6.60 11.66 -23.93
N ASP A 34 5.95 10.51 -24.08
CA ASP A 34 4.69 10.39 -24.81
C ASP A 34 3.55 11.08 -24.05
N ILE A 35 3.49 10.92 -22.72
CA ILE A 35 2.54 11.66 -21.87
C ILE A 35 2.79 13.17 -21.97
N MET A 36 4.05 13.61 -21.92
CA MET A 36 4.37 15.03 -22.05
C MET A 36 3.90 15.60 -23.38
N LYS A 37 4.15 14.90 -24.50
CA LYS A 37 3.74 15.32 -25.85
C LYS A 37 2.23 15.32 -26.01
N ARG A 38 1.57 14.23 -25.60
CA ARG A 38 0.12 14.03 -25.75
C ARG A 38 -0.69 15.05 -24.96
N PHE A 39 -0.34 15.26 -23.70
CA PHE A 39 -1.08 16.15 -22.80
C PHE A 39 -0.53 17.57 -22.77
N GLN A 40 0.55 17.85 -23.51
CA GLN A 40 1.23 19.15 -23.54
C GLN A 40 1.58 19.67 -22.15
N VAL A 41 2.14 18.80 -21.31
CA VAL A 41 2.48 19.11 -19.91
C VAL A 41 3.99 19.04 -19.66
N SER A 42 4.43 19.71 -18.59
CA SER A 42 5.81 19.58 -18.13
C SER A 42 6.13 18.16 -17.67
N LYS A 43 7.41 17.80 -17.74
CA LYS A 43 7.93 16.51 -17.21
C LYS A 43 7.52 16.27 -15.76
N ARG A 44 7.47 17.33 -14.94
CA ARG A 44 7.05 17.24 -13.54
C ARG A 44 5.59 16.78 -13.42
N VAL A 45 4.68 17.34 -14.21
CA VAL A 45 3.26 16.98 -14.18
C VAL A 45 3.04 15.56 -14.72
N ALA A 46 3.69 15.22 -15.84
CA ALA A 46 3.65 13.85 -16.38
C ALA A 46 4.17 12.81 -15.37
N PHE A 47 5.29 13.11 -14.70
CA PHE A 47 5.83 12.26 -13.65
C PHE A 47 4.88 12.15 -12.45
N SER A 48 4.22 13.24 -12.04
CA SER A 48 3.21 13.20 -10.98
C SER A 48 2.02 12.31 -11.34
N ALA A 49 1.52 12.36 -12.57
CA ALA A 49 0.44 11.49 -13.03
C ALA A 49 0.85 10.01 -13.04
N LEU A 50 2.05 9.69 -13.57
CA LEU A 50 2.63 8.34 -13.52
C LEU A 50 2.81 7.85 -12.09
N HIS A 51 3.26 8.72 -11.19
CA HIS A 51 3.40 8.40 -9.79
C HIS A 51 2.05 8.14 -9.12
N CYS A 52 0.98 8.84 -9.51
CA CYS A 52 -0.39 8.55 -9.06
C CYS A 52 -0.87 7.17 -9.56
N LEU A 53 -0.62 6.84 -10.83
CA LEU A 53 -0.91 5.51 -11.40
C LEU A 53 -0.15 4.40 -10.67
N HIS A 54 1.13 4.64 -10.37
CA HIS A 54 1.97 3.75 -9.58
C HIS A 54 1.41 3.58 -8.16
N LYS A 55 1.04 4.69 -7.52
CA LYS A 55 0.33 4.72 -6.22
C LYS A 55 -1.06 4.08 -6.23
N SER A 56 -1.58 3.68 -7.38
CA SER A 56 -2.81 2.87 -7.48
C SER A 56 -2.56 1.42 -7.89
N GLY A 57 -1.29 1.04 -8.14
CA GLY A 57 -0.93 -0.29 -8.58
C GLY A 57 -1.27 -0.60 -10.04
N ILE A 58 -1.65 0.42 -10.82
CA ILE A 58 -1.97 0.30 -12.26
C ILE A 58 -0.70 0.14 -13.09
N VAL A 59 0.35 0.86 -12.70
CA VAL A 59 1.69 0.71 -13.28
C VAL A 59 2.69 0.33 -12.18
N CYS A 60 3.75 -0.39 -12.53
CA CYS A 60 4.86 -0.69 -11.62
C CYS A 60 6.12 0.03 -12.10
N LYS A 61 7.00 0.37 -11.17
CA LYS A 61 8.33 0.89 -11.51
C LYS A 61 9.22 -0.28 -11.88
N ASN A 62 9.84 -0.24 -13.05
CA ASN A 62 10.79 -1.27 -13.46
C ASN A 62 12.02 -1.26 -12.54
N ILE A 63 12.39 -2.41 -11.99
CA ILE A 63 13.58 -2.54 -11.13
C ILE A 63 14.82 -2.21 -11.96
N GLY A 64 15.61 -1.22 -11.52
CA GLY A 64 16.85 -0.82 -12.20
C GLY A 64 16.70 0.08 -13.42
N GLU A 65 15.47 0.40 -13.86
CA GLU A 65 15.21 1.31 -14.97
C GLU A 65 14.50 2.60 -14.53
N SER A 66 14.69 3.68 -15.30
CA SER A 66 13.94 4.91 -15.15
C SER A 66 12.64 4.86 -15.97
N GLY A 67 11.72 3.97 -15.60
CA GLY A 67 10.47 3.78 -16.35
C GLY A 67 9.36 3.09 -15.56
N PHE A 68 8.14 3.25 -16.06
CA PHE A 68 6.96 2.55 -15.57
C PHE A 68 6.47 1.55 -16.62
N SER A 69 5.90 0.43 -16.19
CA SER A 69 5.21 -0.51 -17.06
C SER A 69 3.83 -0.84 -16.52
N VAL A 70 2.91 -1.23 -17.40
CA VAL A 70 1.56 -1.66 -17.01
C VAL A 70 1.64 -2.89 -16.12
N ALA A 71 1.00 -2.84 -14.96
CA ALA A 71 1.04 -3.89 -13.94
C ALA A 71 -0.33 -4.54 -13.68
N VAL A 72 -1.39 -4.04 -14.31
CA VAL A 72 -2.76 -4.55 -14.26
C VAL A 72 -3.41 -4.22 -15.59
N ASN A 73 -4.02 -5.22 -16.23
CA ASN A 73 -4.85 -5.03 -17.43
C ASN A 73 -6.32 -5.43 -17.21
N SER A 74 -6.71 -5.83 -15.98
CA SER A 74 -8.09 -6.17 -15.67
C SER A 74 -8.68 -5.33 -14.54
N GLU A 75 -9.95 -4.95 -14.68
CA GLU A 75 -10.69 -4.23 -13.64
C GLU A 75 -10.80 -5.08 -12.35
N ALA A 76 -10.78 -6.41 -12.47
CA ALA A 76 -10.80 -7.33 -11.34
C ALA A 76 -9.53 -7.23 -10.49
N GLU A 77 -8.36 -7.28 -11.11
CA GLU A 77 -7.06 -7.09 -10.44
C GLU A 77 -6.91 -5.68 -9.89
N HIS A 78 -7.34 -4.67 -10.65
CA HIS A 78 -7.33 -3.28 -10.18
C HIS A 78 -8.19 -3.12 -8.92
N ARG A 79 -9.35 -3.79 -8.88
CA ARG A 79 -10.23 -3.81 -7.71
C ARG A 79 -9.58 -4.51 -6.51
N GLU A 80 -8.86 -5.60 -6.72
CA GLU A 80 -8.12 -6.29 -5.66
C GLU A 80 -7.01 -5.39 -5.08
N LYS A 81 -6.15 -4.83 -5.94
CA LYS A 81 -5.08 -3.90 -5.53
C LYS A 81 -5.64 -2.64 -4.85
N SER A 82 -6.77 -2.13 -5.32
CA SER A 82 -7.47 -0.99 -4.71
C SER A 82 -8.00 -1.29 -3.30
N ARG A 83 -8.48 -2.52 -3.05
CA ARG A 83 -8.95 -2.93 -1.72
C ARG A 83 -7.80 -3.03 -0.72
N LEU A 84 -6.62 -3.48 -1.16
CA LEU A 84 -5.43 -3.47 -0.32
C LEU A 84 -5.01 -2.04 0.05
N LYS A 85 -5.02 -1.13 -0.94
CA LYS A 85 -4.79 0.31 -0.68
C LYS A 85 -5.78 0.87 0.34
N LEU A 86 -7.04 0.41 0.30
CA LEU A 86 -8.07 0.83 1.24
C LEU A 86 -7.76 0.41 2.69
N ALA A 87 -7.08 -0.72 2.92
CA ALA A 87 -6.63 -1.11 4.26
C ALA A 87 -5.66 -0.07 4.86
N PHE A 88 -4.71 0.45 4.06
CA PHE A 88 -3.78 1.52 4.49
C PHE A 88 -4.49 2.84 4.72
N PHE A 89 -5.43 3.21 3.83
CA PHE A 89 -6.25 4.41 4.04
C PHE A 89 -7.06 4.33 5.32
N HIS A 90 -7.63 3.17 5.64
CA HIS A 90 -8.39 3.03 6.87
C HIS A 90 -7.50 3.07 8.10
N LEU A 91 -6.28 2.54 8.07
CA LEU A 91 -5.34 2.69 9.17
C LEU A 91 -4.96 4.17 9.38
N ASN A 92 -4.74 4.92 8.30
CA ASN A 92 -4.58 6.37 8.39
C ASN A 92 -5.81 7.06 8.99
N TYR A 93 -7.00 6.71 8.54
CA TYR A 93 -8.23 7.31 9.08
C TYR A 93 -8.49 6.91 10.54
N ALA A 94 -8.07 5.71 10.96
CA ALA A 94 -8.08 5.30 12.36
C ALA A 94 -7.19 6.21 13.22
N VAL A 95 -5.97 6.49 12.78
CA VAL A 95 -5.07 7.46 13.45
C VAL A 95 -5.73 8.83 13.53
N GLN A 96 -6.34 9.29 12.44
CA GLN A 96 -7.02 10.59 12.43
C GLN A 96 -8.20 10.63 13.39
N LYS A 97 -9.00 9.57 13.48
CA LYS A 97 -10.09 9.47 14.46
C LYS A 97 -9.57 9.52 15.90
N LEU A 98 -8.47 8.81 16.21
CA LEU A 98 -7.85 8.88 17.53
C LEU A 98 -7.43 10.32 17.88
N GLN A 99 -6.87 11.04 16.91
CA GLN A 99 -6.52 12.46 17.07
C GLN A 99 -7.75 13.34 17.31
N GLU A 100 -8.81 13.18 16.51
CA GLU A 100 -10.04 13.96 16.62
C GLU A 100 -10.77 13.73 17.96
N GLN A 101 -10.69 12.51 18.49
CA GLN A 101 -11.31 12.11 19.75
C GLN A 101 -10.40 12.30 20.98
N ASP A 102 -9.12 12.65 20.78
CA ASP A 102 -8.05 12.55 21.78
C ASP A 102 -8.08 11.19 22.53
N ALA A 103 -8.39 10.14 21.79
CA ALA A 103 -8.55 8.79 22.32
C ALA A 103 -7.19 8.08 22.40
N GLU A 104 -7.00 7.32 23.48
CA GLU A 104 -5.81 6.51 23.69
C GLU A 104 -6.08 5.06 23.33
N VAL A 105 -5.15 4.47 22.58
CA VAL A 105 -5.14 3.02 22.31
C VAL A 105 -4.48 2.27 23.46
N CYS A 106 -4.85 1.01 23.66
CA CYS A 106 -4.12 0.13 24.57
C CYS A 106 -2.72 -0.19 24.01
N ALA A 107 -1.73 0.65 24.34
CA ALA A 107 -0.35 0.47 23.92
C ALA A 107 0.22 -0.89 24.33
N THR A 108 -0.10 -1.37 25.53
CA THR A 108 0.30 -2.71 26.00
C THR A 108 -0.27 -3.82 25.11
N CYS A 109 -1.51 -3.68 24.66
CA CYS A 109 -2.16 -4.64 23.77
C CYS A 109 -1.46 -4.64 22.40
N LEU A 110 -1.22 -3.46 21.82
CA LEU A 110 -0.52 -3.34 20.54
C LEU A 110 0.92 -3.88 20.61
N ARG A 111 1.67 -3.57 21.69
CA ARG A 111 3.02 -4.11 21.93
C ARG A 111 3.03 -5.62 22.08
N LYS A 112 2.03 -6.20 22.75
CA LYS A 112 1.90 -7.66 22.86
C LYS A 112 1.73 -8.30 21.48
N GLU A 113 0.85 -7.77 20.64
CA GLU A 113 0.69 -8.29 19.28
C GLU A 113 1.98 -8.13 18.46
N LEU A 114 2.70 -7.00 18.59
CA LEU A 114 3.99 -6.78 17.92
C LEU A 114 5.04 -7.84 18.25
N VAL A 115 5.12 -8.29 19.51
CA VAL A 115 6.06 -9.36 19.91
C VAL A 115 5.79 -10.63 19.11
N TYR A 116 4.52 -11.03 19.00
CA TYR A 116 4.15 -12.23 18.25
C TYR A 116 4.32 -12.05 16.74
N ILE A 117 4.01 -10.88 16.18
CA ILE A 117 4.27 -10.57 14.76
C ILE A 117 5.75 -10.72 14.43
N LYS A 118 6.64 -10.14 15.25
CA LYS A 118 8.09 -10.22 15.06
C LYS A 118 8.63 -11.65 15.20
N LEU A 119 8.12 -12.39 16.17
CA LEU A 119 8.50 -13.78 16.38
C LEU A 119 8.09 -14.65 15.18
N ALA A 120 6.84 -14.51 14.73
CA ALA A 120 6.32 -15.25 13.59
C ALA A 120 7.04 -14.89 12.28
N ALA A 121 7.41 -13.62 12.07
CA ALA A 121 8.21 -13.21 10.93
C ALA A 121 9.59 -13.89 10.92
N LYS A 122 10.23 -14.01 12.10
CA LYS A 122 11.53 -14.69 12.25
C LYS A 122 11.43 -16.19 12.08
N GLU A 123 10.37 -16.81 12.60
CA GLU A 123 10.10 -18.24 12.52
C GLU A 123 9.46 -18.65 11.18
N GLN A 124 9.16 -17.68 10.32
CA GLN A 124 8.48 -17.84 9.04
C GLN A 124 7.09 -18.51 9.17
N ASP A 125 6.42 -18.30 10.29
CA ASP A 125 5.06 -18.80 10.52
C ASP A 125 4.03 -17.83 9.95
N THR A 126 3.48 -18.18 8.78
CA THR A 126 2.53 -17.33 8.07
C THR A 126 1.21 -17.17 8.83
N ASP A 127 0.68 -18.25 9.40
CA ASP A 127 -0.64 -18.22 10.01
C ASP A 127 -0.62 -17.43 11.31
N VAL A 128 0.42 -17.62 12.13
CA VAL A 128 0.65 -16.84 13.35
C VAL A 128 0.89 -15.37 12.99
N PHE A 129 1.75 -15.09 11.99
CA PHE A 129 2.01 -13.71 11.54
C PHE A 129 0.71 -13.00 11.14
N ILE A 130 -0.08 -13.61 10.25
CA ILE A 130 -1.34 -13.04 9.79
C ILE A 130 -2.29 -12.84 10.97
N ASN A 131 -2.47 -13.84 11.82
CA ASN A 131 -3.41 -13.76 12.94
C ASN A 131 -3.08 -12.59 13.90
N HIS A 132 -1.81 -12.39 14.23
CA HIS A 132 -1.41 -11.29 15.10
C HIS A 132 -1.46 -9.93 14.41
N VAL A 133 -1.22 -9.85 13.09
CA VAL A 133 -1.53 -8.62 12.33
C VAL A 133 -3.03 -8.32 12.38
N LYS A 134 -3.91 -9.32 12.23
CA LYS A 134 -5.37 -9.11 12.35
C LYS A 134 -5.73 -8.60 13.75
N ASN A 135 -5.17 -9.17 14.80
CA ASN A 135 -5.42 -8.74 16.18
C ASN A 135 -4.92 -7.31 16.46
N PHE A 136 -3.77 -6.94 15.89
CA PHE A 136 -3.27 -5.56 15.97
C PHE A 136 -4.28 -4.58 15.38
N TYR A 137 -4.78 -4.87 14.17
CA TYR A 137 -5.79 -4.03 13.52
C TYR A 137 -7.11 -4.05 14.29
N ALA A 138 -7.55 -5.20 14.82
CA ALA A 138 -8.75 -5.30 15.65
C ALA A 138 -8.66 -4.40 16.90
N CYS A 139 -7.48 -4.30 17.51
CA CYS A 139 -7.24 -3.37 18.61
C CYS A 139 -7.44 -1.92 18.15
N MET A 140 -6.88 -1.52 17.01
CA MET A 140 -7.09 -0.18 16.44
C MET A 140 -8.58 0.10 16.13
N ILE A 141 -9.32 -0.90 15.63
CA ILE A 141 -10.76 -0.79 15.34
C ILE A 141 -11.56 -0.54 16.62
N HIS A 142 -11.25 -1.28 17.67
CA HIS A 142 -11.95 -1.17 18.95
C HIS A 142 -11.95 0.26 19.48
N TYR A 143 -10.81 0.96 19.37
CA TYR A 143 -10.65 2.34 19.84
C TYR A 143 -11.10 3.41 18.85
N THR A 144 -11.39 3.06 17.60
CA THR A 144 -11.81 4.02 16.56
C THR A 144 -13.25 3.87 16.11
N GLU A 145 -13.92 2.80 16.56
CA GLU A 145 -15.29 2.44 16.17
C GLU A 145 -15.45 2.49 14.64
N MET A 146 -14.55 1.79 13.93
CA MET A 146 -14.52 1.76 12.47
C MET A 146 -14.86 0.37 11.91
N PRO A 147 -16.15 0.01 11.78
CA PRO A 147 -16.56 -1.27 11.20
C PRO A 147 -16.06 -1.50 9.77
N ALA A 148 -15.82 -0.42 9.02
CA ALA A 148 -15.27 -0.49 7.66
C ALA A 148 -13.86 -1.11 7.59
N MET A 149 -13.10 -1.08 8.69
CA MET A 149 -11.81 -1.75 8.77
C MET A 149 -11.95 -3.27 8.94
N GLU A 150 -13.00 -3.77 9.59
CA GLU A 150 -13.17 -5.20 9.85
C GLU A 150 -13.20 -6.00 8.54
N LYS A 151 -14.00 -5.55 7.56
CA LYS A 151 -14.08 -6.19 6.24
C LYS A 151 -12.76 -6.17 5.48
N ASN A 152 -11.92 -5.16 5.74
CA ASN A 152 -10.63 -5.04 5.08
C ASN A 152 -9.53 -5.87 5.75
N ILE A 153 -9.69 -6.24 7.02
CA ILE A 153 -8.77 -7.17 7.71
C ILE A 153 -8.75 -8.53 7.01
N ASP A 154 -9.91 -9.03 6.58
CA ASP A 154 -9.98 -10.31 5.86
C ASP A 154 -9.33 -10.23 4.48
N ILE A 155 -9.53 -9.11 3.78
CA ILE A 155 -8.87 -8.87 2.49
C ILE A 155 -7.35 -8.81 2.67
N LEU A 156 -6.87 -8.04 3.65
CA LEU A 156 -5.44 -7.96 3.98
C LEU A 156 -4.88 -9.36 4.25
N SER A 157 -5.58 -10.17 5.04
CA SER A 157 -5.15 -11.53 5.35
C SER A 157 -5.01 -12.41 4.11
N GLN A 158 -5.99 -12.35 3.21
CA GLN A 158 -5.91 -13.10 1.96
C GLN A 158 -4.77 -12.59 1.08
N THR A 159 -4.56 -11.28 1.01
CA THR A 159 -3.43 -10.69 0.27
C THR A 159 -2.10 -11.18 0.83
N LEU A 160 -1.93 -11.22 2.15
CA LEU A 160 -0.70 -11.73 2.77
C LEU A 160 -0.45 -13.20 2.42
N ARG A 161 -1.50 -14.04 2.41
CA ARG A 161 -1.41 -15.44 1.93
C ARG A 161 -1.00 -15.50 0.46
N ASN A 162 -1.65 -14.73 -0.41
CA ASN A 162 -1.35 -14.67 -1.83
C ASN A 162 0.09 -14.21 -2.08
N MET A 163 0.61 -13.24 -1.31
CA MET A 163 1.98 -12.77 -1.42
C MET A 163 2.99 -13.86 -1.05
N LYS A 164 2.72 -14.60 0.04
CA LYS A 164 3.53 -15.74 0.44
C LYS A 164 3.55 -16.83 -0.63
N GLU A 165 2.38 -17.19 -1.17
CA GLU A 165 2.26 -18.19 -2.24
C GLU A 165 3.00 -17.77 -3.52
N LYS A 166 3.01 -16.47 -3.85
CA LYS A 166 3.69 -15.94 -5.04
C LYS A 166 5.21 -15.90 -4.90
N ASN A 167 5.72 -15.45 -3.75
CA ASN A 167 7.16 -15.33 -3.51
C ASN A 167 7.46 -15.35 -2.01
N GLU A 168 7.52 -16.56 -1.44
CA GLU A 168 7.74 -16.80 -0.02
C GLU A 168 9.04 -16.13 0.49
N LYS A 169 10.11 -16.18 -0.32
CA LYS A 169 11.39 -15.56 0.02
C LYS A 169 11.23 -14.04 0.17
N LEU A 170 10.68 -13.36 -0.83
CA LEU A 170 10.46 -11.91 -0.78
C LEU A 170 9.48 -11.52 0.34
N PHE A 171 8.49 -12.37 0.59
CA PHE A 171 7.54 -12.17 1.67
C PHE A 171 8.24 -12.14 3.03
N PHE A 172 9.06 -13.14 3.38
CA PHE A 172 9.71 -13.21 4.68
C PHE A 172 10.99 -12.38 4.82
N GLU A 173 11.82 -12.29 3.77
CA GLU A 173 13.10 -11.59 3.85
C GLU A 173 12.98 -10.07 3.69
N ALA A 174 11.84 -9.56 3.24
CA ALA A 174 11.62 -8.12 3.07
C ALA A 174 10.28 -7.67 3.66
N PHE A 175 9.17 -8.21 3.18
CA PHE A 175 7.85 -7.65 3.47
C PHE A 175 7.44 -7.78 4.95
N THR A 176 7.58 -8.96 5.56
CA THR A 176 7.20 -9.15 6.98
C THR A 176 8.08 -8.34 7.94
N ILE A 177 9.36 -8.16 7.59
CA ILE A 177 10.30 -7.30 8.34
C ILE A 177 9.83 -5.84 8.28
N ASP A 178 9.51 -5.35 7.08
CA ASP A 178 9.01 -4.00 6.87
C ASP A 178 7.70 -3.74 7.59
N VAL A 179 6.76 -4.69 7.56
CA VAL A 179 5.49 -4.59 8.31
C VAL A 179 5.77 -4.52 9.80
N SER A 180 6.63 -5.40 10.30
CA SER A 180 6.95 -5.46 11.74
C SER A 180 7.57 -4.16 12.25
N GLN A 181 8.49 -3.57 11.46
CA GLN A 181 9.11 -2.29 11.82
C GLN A 181 8.12 -1.13 11.73
N ALA A 182 7.33 -1.04 10.66
CA ALA A 182 6.37 0.04 10.51
C ALA A 182 5.29 0.02 11.60
N LEU A 183 4.82 -1.16 12.01
CA LEU A 183 3.87 -1.27 13.11
C LEU A 183 4.51 -0.91 14.47
N GLU A 184 5.80 -1.19 14.68
CA GLU A 184 6.53 -0.76 15.88
C GLU A 184 6.69 0.77 15.93
N ASP A 185 7.10 1.39 14.82
CA ASP A 185 7.23 2.84 14.72
C ASP A 185 5.86 3.51 14.93
N LEU A 186 4.80 2.93 14.37
CA LEU A 186 3.43 3.39 14.56
C LEU A 186 3.01 3.35 16.04
N VAL A 187 3.26 2.25 16.76
CA VAL A 187 2.93 2.15 18.19
C VAL A 187 3.71 3.18 19.01
N THR A 188 4.99 3.35 18.71
CA THR A 188 5.85 4.33 19.41
C THR A 188 5.29 5.76 19.26
N HIS A 189 4.86 6.14 18.05
CA HIS A 189 4.28 7.46 17.82
C HIS A 189 2.86 7.59 18.36
N LEU A 190 2.05 6.52 18.36
CA LEU A 190 0.73 6.52 19.00
C LEU A 190 0.83 6.76 20.51
N GLU A 191 1.78 6.11 21.19
CA GLU A 191 2.04 6.31 22.62
C GLU A 191 2.47 7.75 22.94
N ALA A 192 3.27 8.35 22.05
CA ALA A 192 3.71 9.73 22.20
C ALA A 192 2.68 10.77 21.70
N LYS A 193 1.51 10.33 21.23
CA LYS A 193 0.48 11.16 20.58
C LYS A 193 1.01 12.00 19.41
N GLU A 194 2.01 11.47 18.70
CA GLU A 194 2.65 12.12 17.54
C GLU A 194 1.92 11.74 16.23
N PHE A 195 0.63 12.11 16.11
CA PHE A 195 -0.25 11.65 15.03
C PHE A 195 0.27 11.95 13.61
N GLU A 196 0.90 13.11 13.39
CA GLU A 196 1.54 13.44 12.10
C GLU A 196 2.65 12.44 11.71
N LYS A 197 3.40 11.94 12.71
CA LYS A 197 4.41 10.91 12.48
C LYS A 197 3.77 9.56 12.23
N CYS A 198 2.66 9.22 12.91
CA CYS A 198 1.87 8.02 12.60
C CYS A 198 1.45 8.00 11.12
N HIS A 199 0.90 9.11 10.60
CA HIS A 199 0.54 9.23 9.19
C HIS A 199 1.75 9.07 8.26
N SER A 200 2.88 9.67 8.63
CA SER A 200 4.14 9.57 7.88
C SER A 200 4.67 8.13 7.82
N VAL A 201 4.59 7.37 8.93
CA VAL A 201 4.97 5.96 8.98
C VAL A 201 4.10 5.11 8.04
N ILE A 202 2.78 5.28 8.08
CA ILE A 202 1.85 4.54 7.21
C ILE A 202 2.12 4.84 5.73
N GLN A 203 2.33 6.12 5.40
CA GLN A 203 2.64 6.54 4.03
C GLN A 203 3.99 5.99 3.56
N HIS A 204 5.02 6.04 4.41
CA HIS A 204 6.34 5.51 4.08
C HIS A 204 6.32 4.00 3.87
N PHE A 205 5.64 3.26 4.74
CA PHE A 205 5.45 1.82 4.59
C PHE A 205 4.78 1.50 3.24
N TYR A 206 3.69 2.18 2.92
CA TYR A 206 2.98 1.98 1.66
C TYR A 206 3.88 2.27 0.47
N ASP A 207 4.56 3.43 0.44
CA ASP A 207 5.40 3.84 -0.68
C ASP A 207 6.61 2.91 -0.88
N LYS A 208 7.18 2.38 0.22
CA LYS A 208 8.28 1.41 0.17
C LYS A 208 7.84 0.06 -0.37
N ASN A 209 6.67 -0.42 0.07
CA ASN A 209 6.22 -1.77 -0.22
C ASN A 209 5.31 -1.85 -1.45
N ILE A 210 4.91 -0.73 -2.05
CA ILE A 210 3.96 -0.72 -3.17
C ILE A 210 4.37 -1.62 -4.33
N SER A 211 5.67 -1.63 -4.67
CA SER A 211 6.19 -2.49 -5.73
C SER A 211 6.12 -3.97 -5.35
N ILE A 212 6.29 -4.32 -4.07
CA ILE A 212 6.18 -5.70 -3.58
C ILE A 212 4.69 -6.12 -3.50
N LEU A 213 3.84 -5.21 -3.04
CA LEU A 213 2.39 -5.41 -2.93
C LEU A 213 1.75 -5.64 -4.30
N PHE A 214 2.29 -4.99 -5.35
CA PHE A 214 1.70 -4.99 -6.68
C PHE A 214 2.55 -5.65 -7.76
N SER A 215 3.73 -6.17 -7.43
CA SER A 215 4.55 -6.94 -8.37
C SER A 215 3.85 -8.24 -8.73
N GLU A 216 3.71 -8.50 -10.03
CA GLU A 216 3.43 -9.84 -10.53
C GLU A 216 4.72 -10.67 -10.49
N SER A 217 4.58 -11.94 -10.12
CA SER A 217 5.63 -12.93 -10.34
C SER A 217 5.83 -13.07 -11.84
N LYS A 218 6.93 -12.53 -12.38
CA LYS A 218 7.51 -13.16 -13.57
C LYS A 218 7.90 -14.56 -13.12
N ASN A 219 7.22 -15.58 -13.64
CA ASN A 219 7.77 -16.92 -13.59
C ASN A 219 9.18 -16.83 -14.20
N PRO A 220 10.24 -17.23 -13.49
CA PRO A 220 11.46 -17.58 -14.18
C PRO A 220 11.13 -18.86 -14.96
N GLU A 221 11.00 -18.72 -16.28
CA GLU A 221 11.22 -19.85 -17.17
C GLU A 221 12.64 -20.42 -16.97
#